data_AF-A0A7S0W2U1-F1
#
_entry.id   AF-A0A7S0W2U1-F1
#
_cell.length_a   1.000
_cell.length_b   1.000
_cell.length_c   1.000
_cell.angle_alpha   90.00
_cell.angle_beta   90.00
_cell.angle_gamma   90.00
#
_symmetry.space_group_name_H-M   'P 1'
#
loop_
_entity.id
_entity.type
_entity.pdbx_description
1 polymer ?
#
loop_
_entity_poly.entity_id
_entity_poly.type
_entity_poly.pdbx_seq_one_letter_code
_entity_poly.pdbx_strand_id
1 'polypeptide(L)'
;APAAAGGRALEGGEMLCEAVAEGLAVRGGTAMSPECLLVLELLRSLHLLSRDWWRLFPSTGGLPRPPLVPGGEFVSVKVAGKLMRQLQDPLMLSTGSLPGWCADLVQGCNFLFPIECREFYTACTAFGISRALHSMQRRAQGSSAADRPTEVRIGRIQRQKIRVSRGRLLSSAMRALELYAGHRSMLEVEYYGEAGTGLGPTLEFFTLVSQELQASRLCLWRDSAPPKAEGGPAGAGPARGEGPTDGLGKAPPQGGQIKGFHNVCVLRCAKCQNITFTRCERHGVLLTKGRD
;
A
#
# COMPACT_ATOMS: atom_id res chain seq x y z
N ALA A 1 25.96 7.03 42.34
CA ALA A 1 26.59 6.33 41.21
C ALA A 1 25.53 6.05 40.13
N PRO A 2 25.51 6.77 39.00
CA PRO A 2 24.66 6.46 37.86
C PRO A 2 25.49 5.72 36.81
N ALA A 3 25.32 4.39 36.69
CA ALA A 3 26.09 3.57 35.74
C ALA A 3 25.21 2.73 34.78
N ALA A 4 23.89 2.89 34.77
CA ALA A 4 22.99 2.01 34.02
C ALA A 4 22.38 2.62 32.72
N ALA A 5 22.65 3.89 32.41
CA ALA A 5 22.08 4.56 31.22
C ALA A 5 22.89 4.35 29.93
N GLY A 6 24.15 3.90 30.02
CA GLY A 6 25.06 3.79 28.87
C GLY A 6 24.77 2.62 27.91
N GLY A 7 24.21 1.50 28.41
CA GLY A 7 24.00 0.30 27.59
C GLY A 7 22.89 0.41 26.55
N ARG A 8 21.77 1.08 26.87
CA ARG A 8 20.61 1.21 25.95
C ARG A 8 20.80 2.26 24.85
N ALA A 9 21.66 3.26 25.08
CA ALA A 9 21.98 4.26 24.07
C ALA A 9 22.85 3.65 22.95
N LEU A 10 23.73 2.71 23.30
CA LEU A 10 24.56 1.96 22.35
C LEU A 10 23.70 1.08 21.43
N GLU A 11 22.72 0.34 21.96
CA GLU A 11 21.80 -0.49 21.15
C GLU A 11 20.95 0.35 20.16
N GLY A 12 20.50 1.54 20.57
CA GLY A 12 19.75 2.46 19.70
C GLY A 12 20.62 3.10 18.61
N GLY A 13 21.88 3.40 18.92
CA GLY A 13 22.88 3.87 17.96
C GLY A 13 23.30 2.80 16.96
N GLU A 14 23.54 1.57 17.42
CA GLU A 14 23.87 0.42 16.57
C GLU A 14 22.73 0.10 15.59
N MET A 15 21.47 0.17 16.02
CA MET A 15 20.31 -0.08 15.16
C MET A 15 20.13 0.99 14.07
N LEU A 16 20.47 2.24 14.35
CA LEU A 16 20.49 3.32 13.35
C LEU A 16 21.67 3.15 12.40
N CYS A 17 22.86 2.84 12.91
CA CYS A 17 24.04 2.52 12.08
C CYS A 17 23.80 1.32 11.17
N GLU A 18 23.13 0.26 11.66
CA GLU A 18 22.75 -0.91 10.87
C GLU A 18 21.63 -0.62 9.85
N ALA A 19 20.66 0.24 10.19
CA ALA A 19 19.62 0.67 9.25
C ALA A 19 20.16 1.61 8.16
N VAL A 20 21.17 2.40 8.49
CA VAL A 20 21.99 3.13 7.52
C VAL A 20 22.74 2.10 6.68
N ALA A 21 23.47 1.16 7.30
CA ALA A 21 24.36 0.19 6.64
C ALA A 21 23.66 -0.80 5.71
N GLU A 22 22.57 -1.45 6.12
CA GLU A 22 21.80 -2.33 5.22
C GLU A 22 20.99 -1.56 4.19
N GLY A 23 20.82 -0.26 4.41
CA GLY A 23 20.31 0.66 3.41
C GLY A 23 21.32 1.07 2.35
N LEU A 24 22.63 0.96 2.62
CA LEU A 24 23.71 1.50 1.75
C LEU A 24 23.80 0.85 0.38
N ALA A 25 23.18 -0.31 0.16
CA ALA A 25 23.18 -0.91 -1.17
C ALA A 25 22.17 -0.18 -2.09
N VAL A 26 22.54 1.00 -2.60
CA VAL A 26 22.15 1.34 -3.97
C VAL A 26 22.72 0.22 -4.82
N ARG A 27 21.90 -0.76 -5.18
CA ARG A 27 22.35 -1.94 -5.93
C ARG A 27 22.96 -1.42 -7.23
N GLY A 28 24.28 -1.42 -7.30
CA GLY A 28 25.05 -0.72 -8.31
C GLY A 28 24.73 -1.22 -9.72
N GLY A 29 23.75 -0.59 -10.36
CA GLY A 29 23.51 -0.64 -11.79
C GLY A 29 24.24 0.50 -12.49
N THR A 30 25.58 0.48 -12.46
CA THR A 30 26.55 1.12 -13.39
C THR A 30 26.34 2.55 -13.94
N ALA A 31 25.38 3.35 -13.49
CA ALA A 31 25.04 4.64 -14.13
C ALA A 31 25.50 5.89 -13.36
N MET A 32 25.85 5.79 -12.07
CA MET A 32 26.17 6.95 -11.24
C MET A 32 27.64 6.96 -10.82
N SER A 33 28.24 8.16 -10.76
CA SER A 33 29.64 8.29 -10.33
C SER A 33 29.80 7.97 -8.84
N PRO A 34 30.99 7.54 -8.39
CA PRO A 34 31.26 7.25 -6.98
C PRO A 34 30.96 8.44 -6.06
N GLU A 35 31.27 9.67 -6.51
CA GLU A 35 31.02 10.88 -5.73
C GLU A 35 29.52 11.13 -5.55
N CYS A 36 28.71 10.86 -6.58
CA CYS A 36 27.27 10.96 -6.49
C CYS A 36 26.69 9.95 -5.47
N LEU A 37 27.22 8.72 -5.43
CA LEU A 37 26.79 7.72 -4.47
C LEU A 37 27.07 8.17 -3.03
N LEU A 38 28.26 8.69 -2.75
CA LEU A 38 28.61 9.23 -1.43
C LEU A 38 27.66 10.36 -0.99
N VAL A 39 27.32 11.27 -1.90
CA VAL A 39 26.37 12.35 -1.59
C VAL A 39 24.98 11.80 -1.29
N LEU A 40 24.50 10.81 -2.05
CA LEU A 40 23.18 10.19 -1.83
C LEU A 40 23.14 9.40 -0.52
N GLU A 41 24.20 8.68 -0.20
CA GLU A 41 24.36 7.96 1.08
C GLU A 41 24.35 8.92 2.27
N LEU A 42 25.07 10.04 2.16
CA LEU A 42 25.06 11.09 3.18
C LEU A 42 23.65 11.69 3.33
N LEU A 43 22.99 12.06 2.24
CA LEU A 43 21.63 12.62 2.26
C LEU A 43 20.64 11.64 2.88
N ARG A 44 20.75 10.35 2.57
CA ARG A 44 19.93 9.31 3.18
C ARG A 44 20.17 9.19 4.67
N SER A 45 21.43 9.22 5.10
CA SER A 45 21.81 9.18 6.51
C SER A 45 21.25 10.38 7.27
N LEU A 46 21.37 11.58 6.70
CA LEU A 46 20.79 12.81 7.26
C LEU A 46 19.26 12.76 7.31
N HIS A 47 18.61 12.20 6.29
CA HIS A 47 17.15 12.05 6.27
C HIS A 47 16.68 11.07 7.36
N LEU A 48 17.35 9.92 7.50
CA LEU A 48 17.05 8.94 8.54
C LEU A 48 17.29 9.52 9.93
N LEU A 49 18.42 10.20 10.13
CA LEU A 49 18.72 10.88 11.38
C LEU A 49 17.66 11.94 11.69
N SER A 50 17.29 12.78 10.72
CA SER A 50 16.24 13.78 10.90
C SER A 50 14.91 13.16 11.34
N ARG A 51 14.52 12.02 10.76
CA ARG A 51 13.25 11.34 11.05
C ARG A 51 13.27 10.57 12.39
N ASP A 52 14.38 9.90 12.69
CA ASP A 52 14.48 8.92 13.76
C ASP A 52 15.46 9.35 14.88
N TRP A 53 15.86 10.63 14.94
CA TRP A 53 16.81 11.15 15.94
C TRP A 53 16.43 10.80 17.38
N TRP A 54 15.14 10.75 17.69
CA TRP A 54 14.62 10.44 19.03
C TRP A 54 15.02 9.03 19.50
N ARG A 55 15.34 8.11 18.58
CA ARG A 55 15.85 6.77 18.93
C ARG A 55 17.23 6.80 19.57
N LEU A 56 18.02 7.84 19.28
CA LEU A 56 19.34 8.05 19.91
C LEU A 56 19.22 8.48 21.38
N PHE A 57 18.03 8.91 21.81
CA PHE A 57 17.79 9.44 23.16
C PHE A 57 16.72 8.60 23.87
N PRO A 58 17.08 7.46 24.49
CA PRO A 58 16.13 6.58 25.19
C PRO A 58 15.29 7.27 26.27
N SER A 59 15.76 8.40 26.79
CA SER A 59 15.08 9.23 27.79
C SER A 59 13.78 9.88 27.27
N THR A 60 13.49 9.86 25.97
CA THR A 60 12.31 10.52 25.39
C THR A 60 11.03 9.68 25.37
N GLY A 61 11.01 8.54 26.07
CA GLY A 61 9.78 7.76 26.29
C GLY A 61 9.29 6.97 25.08
N GLY A 62 10.14 6.75 24.07
CA GLY A 62 9.83 5.87 22.92
C GLY A 62 8.71 6.35 21.98
N LEU A 63 8.18 7.55 22.18
CA LEU A 63 7.14 8.12 21.33
C LEU A 63 7.76 8.76 20.07
N PRO A 64 7.15 8.60 18.88
CA PRO A 64 7.61 9.25 17.66
C PRO A 64 7.63 10.78 17.84
N ARG A 65 8.76 11.39 17.51
CA ARG A 65 8.91 12.85 17.53
C ARG A 65 8.84 13.44 16.13
N PRO A 66 8.47 14.73 16.00
CA PRO A 66 8.59 15.42 14.72
C PRO A 66 10.04 15.36 14.23
N PRO A 67 10.23 15.32 12.90
CA PRO A 67 11.56 15.28 12.32
C PRO A 67 12.31 16.59 12.61
N LEU A 68 13.64 16.53 12.75
CA LEU A 68 14.48 17.72 12.98
C LEU A 68 14.38 18.72 11.82
N VAL A 69 14.28 18.18 10.61
CA VAL A 69 14.14 18.91 9.36
C VAL A 69 12.87 18.41 8.66
N PRO A 70 11.94 19.31 8.26
CA PRO A 70 10.75 18.92 7.49
C PRO A 70 11.12 18.10 6.26
N GLY A 71 10.35 17.06 5.96
CA GLY A 71 10.62 16.17 4.82
C GLY A 71 10.69 16.89 3.47
N GLY A 72 10.00 18.03 3.33
CA GLY A 72 10.02 18.85 2.13
C GLY A 72 11.38 19.45 1.79
N GLU A 73 12.24 19.69 2.78
CA GLU A 73 13.60 20.27 2.55
C GLU A 73 14.53 19.29 1.84
N PHE A 74 14.28 17.99 1.96
CA PHE A 74 15.06 16.99 1.25
C PHE A 74 14.59 16.78 -0.20
N VAL A 75 13.47 17.39 -0.60
CA VAL A 75 12.93 17.21 -1.95
C VAL A 75 13.77 17.96 -2.97
N SER A 76 14.30 17.24 -3.95
CA SER A 76 15.09 17.82 -5.02
C SER A 76 14.22 18.08 -6.25
N VAL A 77 13.77 19.33 -6.41
CA VAL A 77 12.95 19.76 -7.57
C VAL A 77 13.66 19.48 -8.90
N LYS A 78 14.99 19.64 -8.95
CA LYS A 78 15.78 19.40 -10.16
C LYS A 78 15.84 17.92 -10.54
N VAL A 79 16.05 17.04 -9.56
CA VAL A 79 16.11 15.59 -9.79
C VAL A 79 14.72 15.04 -10.10
N ALA A 80 13.70 15.48 -9.37
CA ALA A 80 12.31 15.17 -9.66
C ALA A 80 11.93 15.63 -11.08
N GLY A 81 12.29 16.85 -11.48
CA GLY A 81 12.06 17.35 -12.84
C GLY A 81 12.83 16.59 -13.93
N LYS A 82 14.02 16.03 -13.63
CA LYS A 82 14.72 15.12 -14.54
C LYS A 82 13.96 13.79 -14.68
N LEU A 83 13.54 13.18 -13.57
CA LEU A 83 12.79 11.93 -13.59
C LEU A 83 11.47 12.08 -14.35
N MET A 84 10.73 13.15 -14.07
CA MET A 84 9.46 13.43 -14.76
C MET A 84 9.62 13.62 -16.26
N ARG A 85 10.73 14.23 -16.72
CA ARG A 85 11.04 14.32 -18.15
C ARG A 85 11.35 12.96 -18.78
N GLN A 86 12.10 12.09 -18.09
CA GLN A 86 12.36 10.73 -18.58
C GLN A 86 11.07 9.92 -18.75
N LEU A 87 10.09 10.11 -17.86
CA LEU A 87 8.79 9.44 -17.92
C LEU A 87 7.84 10.01 -18.99
N GLN A 88 8.22 11.06 -19.71
CA GLN A 88 7.42 11.62 -20.81
C GLN A 88 7.76 11.03 -22.18
N ASP A 89 8.78 10.17 -22.27
CA ASP A 89 9.15 9.50 -23.51
C ASP A 89 8.40 8.15 -23.67
N PRO A 90 7.43 8.04 -24.59
CA PRO A 90 6.66 6.81 -24.79
C PRO A 90 7.51 5.64 -25.28
N LEU A 91 8.59 5.89 -26.04
CA LEU A 91 9.44 4.83 -26.56
C LEU A 91 10.21 4.20 -25.40
N MET A 92 10.83 5.02 -24.56
CA MET A 92 11.56 4.57 -23.36
C MET A 92 10.67 3.78 -22.40
N LEU A 93 9.41 4.17 -22.23
CA LEU A 93 8.44 3.41 -21.43
C LEU A 93 8.03 2.09 -22.09
N SER A 94 7.89 2.07 -23.41
CA SER A 94 7.46 0.88 -24.16
C SER A 94 8.56 -0.18 -24.24
N THR A 95 9.81 0.25 -24.33
CA THR A 95 10.99 -0.63 -24.34
C THR A 95 11.46 -1.00 -22.94
N GLY A 96 10.97 -0.31 -21.90
CA GLY A 96 11.46 -0.48 -20.53
C GLY A 96 12.91 -0.02 -20.35
N SER A 97 13.42 0.84 -21.23
CA SER A 97 14.83 1.26 -21.25
C SER A 97 15.11 2.50 -20.42
N LEU A 98 14.34 2.73 -19.34
CA LEU A 98 14.60 3.84 -18.43
C LEU A 98 16.04 3.74 -17.87
N PRO A 99 16.75 4.86 -17.73
CA PRO A 99 18.08 4.84 -17.13
C PRO A 99 18.06 4.20 -15.73
N GLY A 100 19.06 3.37 -15.41
CA GLY A 100 19.14 2.65 -14.13
C GLY A 100 19.00 3.54 -12.90
N TRP A 101 19.56 4.76 -12.96
CA TRP A 101 19.46 5.74 -11.88
C TRP A 101 18.01 6.07 -11.48
N CYS A 102 17.04 5.97 -12.41
CA CYS A 102 15.64 6.24 -12.10
C CYS A 102 15.11 5.26 -11.04
N ALA A 103 15.37 3.96 -11.23
CA ALA A 103 14.95 2.94 -10.28
C ALA A 103 15.75 3.05 -8.97
N ASP A 104 17.06 3.23 -9.08
CA ASP A 104 17.96 3.34 -7.93
C ASP A 104 17.58 4.49 -7.00
N LEU A 105 17.28 5.67 -7.56
CA LEU A 105 16.88 6.82 -6.75
C LEU A 105 15.46 6.67 -6.18
N VAL A 106 14.49 6.18 -6.96
CA VAL A 106 13.12 6.04 -6.45
C VAL A 106 13.03 4.97 -5.36
N GLN A 107 13.83 3.91 -5.44
CA GLN A 107 13.86 2.84 -4.42
C GLN A 107 14.75 3.19 -3.23
N GLY A 108 15.96 3.70 -3.47
CA GLY A 108 16.95 3.98 -2.43
C GLY A 108 16.83 5.35 -1.76
N CYS A 109 16.34 6.35 -2.51
CA CYS A 109 16.28 7.76 -2.09
C CYS A 109 14.89 8.38 -2.34
N ASN A 110 13.81 7.67 -1.98
CA ASN A 110 12.44 8.09 -2.24
C ASN A 110 12.06 9.47 -1.62
N PHE A 111 12.80 9.93 -0.61
CA PHE A 111 12.60 11.19 0.08
C PHE A 111 13.01 12.40 -0.78
N LEU A 112 13.79 12.19 -1.84
CA LEU A 112 14.14 13.24 -2.80
C LEU A 112 12.97 13.62 -3.72
N PHE A 113 11.90 12.82 -3.75
CA PHE A 113 10.80 12.98 -4.69
C PHE A 113 9.48 13.29 -3.97
N PRO A 114 8.67 14.23 -4.50
CA PRO A 114 7.29 14.39 -4.06
C PRO A 114 6.46 13.12 -4.27
N ILE A 115 5.36 12.98 -3.53
CA ILE A 115 4.50 11.80 -3.64
C ILE A 115 3.93 11.63 -5.06
N GLU A 116 3.55 12.72 -5.71
CA GLU A 116 2.98 12.73 -7.05
C GLU A 116 3.99 12.23 -8.10
N CYS A 117 5.28 12.49 -7.87
CA CYS A 117 6.36 12.01 -8.73
C CYS A 117 6.54 10.50 -8.58
N ARG A 118 6.49 9.98 -7.35
CA ARG A 118 6.59 8.55 -7.07
C ARG A 118 5.39 7.77 -7.59
N GLU A 119 4.18 8.30 -7.38
CA GLU A 119 2.95 7.71 -7.91
C GLU A 119 2.98 7.62 -9.43
N PHE A 120 3.44 8.68 -10.10
CA PHE A 120 3.57 8.67 -11.55
C PHE A 120 4.63 7.68 -12.04
N TYR A 121 5.79 7.62 -11.39
CA TYR A 121 6.82 6.62 -11.68
C TYR A 121 6.27 5.20 -11.54
N THR A 122 5.58 4.90 -10.44
CA THR A 122 4.93 3.60 -10.23
C THR A 122 3.88 3.30 -11.29
N ALA A 123 3.05 4.28 -11.66
CA ALA A 123 2.06 4.14 -12.72
C ALA A 123 2.69 3.77 -14.08
N CYS A 124 3.87 4.33 -14.36
CA CYS A 124 4.63 4.10 -15.59
C CYS A 124 5.44 2.78 -15.59
N THR A 125 5.79 2.22 -14.43
CA THR A 125 6.73 1.09 -14.36
C THR A 125 6.13 -0.20 -13.81
N ALA A 126 5.14 -0.13 -12.92
CA ALA A 126 4.66 -1.31 -12.19
C ALA A 126 3.52 -2.06 -12.89
N PHE A 127 2.68 -1.38 -13.67
CA PHE A 127 1.42 -1.95 -14.17
C PHE A 127 1.44 -2.35 -15.66
N GLY A 128 2.61 -2.32 -16.29
CA GLY A 128 2.82 -2.68 -17.69
C GLY A 128 2.58 -1.53 -18.68
N ILE A 129 3.09 -1.72 -19.91
CA ILE A 129 3.23 -0.68 -20.94
C ILE A 129 1.90 0.02 -21.27
N SER A 130 0.81 -0.73 -21.48
CA SER A 130 -0.49 -0.11 -21.83
C SER A 130 -0.99 0.87 -20.77
N ARG A 131 -0.81 0.54 -19.48
CA ARG A 131 -1.20 1.41 -18.35
C ARG A 131 -0.22 2.55 -18.15
N ALA A 132 1.07 2.31 -18.40
CA ALA A 132 2.09 3.34 -18.37
C ALA A 132 1.81 4.44 -19.40
N LEU A 133 1.58 4.03 -20.65
CA LEU A 133 1.28 4.95 -21.74
C LEU A 133 -0.06 5.69 -21.50
N HIS A 134 -1.09 5.00 -21.01
CA HIS A 134 -2.35 5.64 -20.65
C HIS A 134 -2.19 6.67 -19.52
N SER A 135 -1.34 6.39 -18.52
CA SER A 135 -1.03 7.34 -17.43
C SER A 135 -0.28 8.56 -17.94
N MET A 136 0.68 8.36 -18.85
CA MET A 136 1.41 9.44 -19.52
C MET A 136 0.48 10.32 -20.35
N GLN A 137 -0.41 9.72 -21.16
CA GLN A 137 -1.38 10.46 -21.98
C GLN A 137 -2.34 11.30 -21.12
N ARG A 138 -2.88 10.72 -20.03
CA ARG A 138 -3.74 11.46 -19.10
C ARG A 138 -3.04 12.69 -18.49
N ARG A 139 -1.76 12.56 -18.19
CA ARG A 139 -0.97 13.68 -17.64
C ARG A 139 -0.71 14.77 -18.68
N ALA A 140 -0.47 14.39 -19.94
CA ALA A 140 -0.29 15.34 -21.05
C ALA A 140 -1.58 16.10 -21.40
N GLN A 141 -2.74 15.44 -21.33
CA GLN A 141 -4.04 16.07 -21.58
C GLN A 141 -4.40 17.15 -20.54
N GLY A 142 -3.86 17.06 -19.32
CA GLY A 142 -4.05 18.08 -18.27
C GLY A 142 -3.19 19.34 -18.44
N SER A 143 -2.24 19.37 -19.39
CA SER A 143 -1.20 20.41 -19.49
C SER A 143 -1.26 21.27 -20.76
N SER A 144 -2.43 21.40 -21.39
CA SER A 144 -2.75 22.13 -22.65
C SER A 144 -2.93 21.19 -23.86
N ALA A 145 -4.15 21.18 -24.38
CA ALA A 145 -4.61 20.33 -25.48
C ALA A 145 -4.35 20.90 -26.89
N ALA A 146 -3.44 21.87 -27.04
CA ALA A 146 -3.15 22.49 -28.31
C ALA A 146 -1.75 22.08 -28.78
N ASP A 147 -1.71 21.34 -29.90
CA ASP A 147 -0.58 21.30 -30.83
C ASP A 147 0.51 20.22 -30.63
N ARG A 148 0.14 18.94 -30.71
CA ARG A 148 1.09 17.87 -31.09
C ARG A 148 0.50 16.89 -32.12
N PRO A 149 1.11 16.74 -33.32
CA PRO A 149 0.54 15.98 -34.45
C PRO A 149 0.91 14.48 -34.47
N THR A 150 1.19 13.85 -33.32
CA THR A 150 1.49 12.41 -33.24
C THR A 150 0.98 11.82 -31.92
N GLU A 151 -0.32 11.92 -31.67
CA GLU A 151 -0.93 11.13 -30.60
C GLU A 151 -0.89 9.65 -30.98
N VAL A 152 0.05 8.92 -30.38
CA VAL A 152 -0.01 7.46 -30.32
C VAL A 152 -1.32 7.11 -29.61
N ARG A 153 -2.34 6.74 -30.38
CA ARG A 153 -3.61 6.21 -29.84
C ARG A 153 -3.30 4.86 -29.21
N ILE A 154 -2.99 4.92 -27.93
CA ILE A 154 -2.75 3.74 -27.10
C ILE A 154 -4.04 2.92 -27.09
N GLY A 155 -3.92 1.62 -27.37
CA GLY A 155 -5.06 0.69 -27.38
C GLY A 155 -5.84 0.76 -26.07
N ARG A 156 -7.17 0.70 -26.15
CA ARG A 156 -8.03 0.71 -24.97
C ARG A 156 -7.67 -0.46 -24.06
N ILE A 157 -7.48 -0.19 -22.77
CA ILE A 157 -7.36 -1.24 -21.75
C ILE A 157 -8.66 -2.03 -21.75
N GLN A 158 -8.58 -3.33 -22.02
CA GLN A 158 -9.74 -4.21 -22.08
C GLN A 158 -10.47 -4.21 -20.73
N ARG A 159 -11.79 -4.10 -20.78
CA ARG A 159 -12.65 -4.17 -19.59
C ARG A 159 -13.21 -5.57 -19.46
N GLN A 160 -13.07 -6.14 -18.27
CA GLN A 160 -13.61 -7.45 -17.93
C GLN A 160 -14.79 -7.24 -17.00
N LYS A 161 -15.99 -7.55 -17.52
CA LYS A 161 -17.21 -7.44 -16.74
C LYS A 161 -17.34 -8.64 -15.80
N ILE A 162 -17.55 -8.38 -14.52
CA ILE A 162 -17.78 -9.41 -13.49
C ILE A 162 -19.11 -9.19 -12.80
N ARG A 163 -19.79 -10.29 -12.47
CA ARG A 163 -21.06 -10.26 -11.73
C ARG A 163 -20.83 -10.58 -10.27
N VAL A 164 -21.35 -9.73 -9.39
CA VAL A 164 -21.18 -9.83 -7.94
C VAL A 164 -22.54 -9.85 -7.26
N SER A 165 -22.69 -10.71 -6.25
CA SER A 165 -23.87 -10.71 -5.37
C SER A 165 -23.57 -9.91 -4.11
N ARG A 166 -24.46 -8.97 -3.73
CA ARG A 166 -24.33 -8.20 -2.48
C ARG A 166 -24.30 -9.09 -1.24
N GLY A 167 -24.98 -10.24 -1.26
CA GLY A 167 -25.01 -11.17 -0.14
C GLY A 167 -23.72 -11.96 0.07
N ARG A 168 -22.78 -11.95 -0.88
CA ARG A 168 -21.55 -12.76 -0.85
C ARG A 168 -20.30 -12.00 -1.33
N LEU A 169 -20.16 -10.74 -0.93
CA LEU A 169 -19.11 -9.83 -1.38
C LEU A 169 -17.69 -10.41 -1.28
N LEU A 170 -17.30 -10.95 -0.12
CA LEU A 170 -15.95 -11.50 0.08
C LEU A 170 -15.69 -12.73 -0.78
N SER A 171 -16.63 -13.67 -0.85
CA SER A 171 -16.49 -14.85 -1.72
C SER A 171 -16.38 -14.44 -3.19
N SER A 172 -17.19 -13.48 -3.63
CA SER A 172 -17.13 -12.93 -4.98
C SER A 172 -15.79 -12.22 -5.24
N ALA A 173 -15.25 -11.48 -4.28
CA ALA A 173 -13.96 -10.81 -4.40
C ALA A 173 -12.79 -11.79 -4.48
N MET A 174 -12.75 -12.82 -3.62
CA MET A 174 -11.76 -13.88 -3.69
C MET A 174 -11.78 -14.57 -5.05
N ARG A 175 -12.99 -14.94 -5.53
CA ARG A 175 -13.16 -15.56 -6.84
C ARG A 175 -12.71 -14.64 -7.99
N ALA A 176 -13.01 -13.35 -7.91
CA ALA A 176 -12.56 -12.37 -8.89
C ALA A 176 -11.03 -12.25 -8.92
N LEU A 177 -10.37 -12.27 -7.76
CA LEU A 177 -8.91 -12.26 -7.67
C LEU A 177 -8.30 -13.56 -8.23
N GLU A 178 -8.83 -14.74 -7.86
CA GLU A 178 -8.37 -16.03 -8.41
C GLU A 178 -8.43 -16.07 -9.94
N LEU A 179 -9.50 -15.56 -10.54
CA LEU A 179 -9.71 -15.61 -11.98
C LEU A 179 -8.95 -14.51 -12.73
N TYR A 180 -8.86 -13.31 -12.15
CA TYR A 180 -8.45 -12.11 -12.88
C TYR A 180 -7.19 -11.40 -12.35
N ALA A 181 -6.61 -11.78 -11.21
CA ALA A 181 -5.43 -11.11 -10.67
C ALA A 181 -4.20 -11.19 -11.60
N GLY A 182 -4.08 -12.25 -12.39
CA GLY A 182 -3.02 -12.39 -13.40
C GLY A 182 -3.26 -11.60 -14.69
N HIS A 183 -4.46 -11.05 -14.88
CA HIS A 183 -4.85 -10.36 -16.11
C HIS A 183 -4.61 -8.85 -16.00
N ARG A 184 -4.17 -8.22 -17.09
CA ARG A 184 -3.97 -6.76 -17.16
C ARG A 184 -5.24 -5.97 -17.50
N SER A 185 -6.40 -6.63 -17.60
CA SER A 185 -7.69 -6.00 -17.87
C SER A 185 -8.19 -5.18 -16.68
N MET A 186 -9.11 -4.26 -16.95
CA MET A 186 -9.79 -3.46 -15.94
C MET A 186 -11.09 -4.14 -15.55
N LEU A 187 -11.30 -4.42 -14.27
CA LEU A 187 -12.54 -5.03 -13.80
C LEU A 187 -13.68 -4.00 -13.82
N GLU A 188 -14.82 -4.40 -14.35
CA GLU A 188 -16.07 -3.64 -14.30
C GLU A 188 -17.12 -4.48 -13.58
N VAL A 189 -17.62 -3.96 -12.46
CA VAL A 189 -18.55 -4.70 -11.60
C VAL A 189 -19.99 -4.44 -12.01
N GLU A 190 -20.77 -5.52 -12.06
CA GLU A 190 -22.21 -5.53 -12.19
C GLU A 190 -22.81 -6.27 -11.00
N TYR A 191 -23.73 -5.65 -10.28
CA TYR A 191 -24.46 -6.31 -9.20
C TYR A 191 -25.62 -7.14 -9.73
N TYR A 192 -25.82 -8.32 -9.18
CA TYR A 192 -26.91 -9.20 -9.59
C TYR A 192 -28.28 -8.54 -9.31
N GLY A 193 -29.11 -8.41 -10.34
CA GLY A 193 -30.45 -7.83 -10.23
C GLY A 193 -30.50 -6.29 -10.22
N GLU A 194 -29.38 -5.60 -10.47
CA GLU A 194 -29.32 -4.14 -10.49
C GLU A 194 -29.00 -3.59 -11.89
N ALA A 195 -29.73 -2.55 -12.28
CA ALA A 195 -29.46 -1.81 -13.51
C ALA A 195 -28.33 -0.80 -13.26
N GLY A 196 -27.08 -1.27 -13.24
CA GLY A 196 -25.93 -0.41 -13.06
C GLY A 196 -24.60 -1.12 -13.34
N THR A 197 -23.81 -0.57 -14.27
CA THR A 197 -22.44 -1.00 -14.53
C THR A 197 -21.52 0.22 -14.67
N GLY A 198 -20.21 0.00 -14.58
CA GLY A 198 -19.20 1.04 -14.76
C GLY A 198 -18.48 1.42 -13.47
N LEU A 199 -17.97 2.66 -13.43
CA LEU A 199 -17.06 3.11 -12.37
C LEU A 199 -17.74 3.16 -10.98
N GLY A 200 -18.97 3.64 -10.89
CA GLY A 200 -19.71 3.77 -9.63
C GLY A 200 -19.87 2.43 -8.89
N PRO A 201 -20.54 1.43 -9.49
CA PRO A 201 -20.67 0.09 -8.90
C PRO A 201 -19.31 -0.58 -8.61
N THR A 202 -18.29 -0.32 -9.44
CA THR A 202 -16.94 -0.85 -9.21
C THR A 202 -16.27 -0.22 -7.98
N LEU A 203 -16.38 1.10 -7.79
CA LEU A 203 -15.86 1.79 -6.61
C LEU A 203 -16.63 1.36 -5.34
N GLU A 204 -17.94 1.23 -5.44
CA GLU A 204 -18.78 0.71 -4.36
C GLU A 204 -18.32 -0.70 -3.95
N PHE A 205 -18.10 -1.59 -4.93
CA PHE A 205 -17.61 -2.95 -4.67
C PHE A 205 -16.31 -2.96 -3.89
N PHE A 206 -15.29 -2.21 -4.33
CA PHE A 206 -14.02 -2.16 -3.61
C PHE A 206 -14.17 -1.54 -2.20
N THR A 207 -15.06 -0.56 -2.05
CA THR A 207 -15.37 0.04 -0.75
C THR A 207 -16.01 -0.98 0.20
N LEU A 208 -17.05 -1.69 -0.25
CA LEU A 208 -17.75 -2.70 0.54
C LEU A 208 -16.84 -3.89 0.86
N VAL A 209 -16.02 -4.36 -0.09
CA VAL A 209 -15.04 -5.42 0.16
C VAL A 209 -14.00 -4.97 1.18
N SER A 210 -13.52 -3.72 1.11
CA SER A 210 -12.59 -3.16 2.10
C SER A 210 -13.20 -3.11 3.51
N GLN A 211 -14.48 -2.76 3.61
CA GLN A 211 -15.22 -2.76 4.89
C GLN A 211 -15.43 -4.19 5.41
N GLU A 212 -15.85 -5.10 4.54
CA GLU A 212 -16.07 -6.50 4.92
C GLU A 212 -14.77 -7.20 5.34
N LEU A 213 -13.65 -6.88 4.67
CA LEU A 213 -12.32 -7.36 5.07
C LEU A 213 -11.97 -6.93 6.50
N GLN A 214 -12.45 -5.77 6.95
CA GLN A 214 -12.23 -5.24 8.30
C GLN A 214 -13.16 -5.85 9.36
N ALA A 215 -14.10 -6.73 8.98
CA ALA A 215 -15.04 -7.29 9.93
C ALA A 215 -14.36 -8.16 11.01
N SER A 216 -14.68 -7.88 12.28
CA SER A 216 -14.16 -8.59 13.45
C SER A 216 -14.37 -10.11 13.36
N ARG A 217 -15.50 -10.56 12.80
CA ARG A 217 -15.83 -11.98 12.59
C ARG A 217 -14.83 -12.75 11.72
N LEU A 218 -14.05 -12.05 10.89
CA LEU A 218 -13.01 -12.69 10.07
C LEU A 218 -11.72 -12.94 10.86
N CYS A 219 -11.58 -12.31 12.03
CA CYS A 219 -10.39 -12.40 12.87
C CYS A 219 -9.08 -12.05 12.12
N LEU A 220 -9.16 -11.22 11.08
CA LEU A 220 -8.00 -10.78 10.29
C LEU A 220 -7.27 -9.59 10.93
N TRP A 221 -8.01 -8.78 11.68
CA TRP A 221 -7.53 -7.53 12.30
C TRP A 221 -7.76 -7.56 13.81
N ARG A 222 -7.03 -6.71 14.54
CA ARG A 222 -7.09 -6.66 16.01
C ARG A 222 -8.10 -5.63 16.49
N ASP A 223 -9.17 -6.06 17.15
CA ASP A 223 -10.17 -5.19 17.75
C ASP A 223 -9.65 -4.39 18.95
N SER A 224 -9.99 -3.09 19.02
CA SER A 224 -9.65 -2.20 20.14
C SER A 224 -10.62 -2.30 21.31
N ALA A 225 -11.82 -2.87 21.09
CA ALA A 225 -12.78 -3.16 22.14
C ALA A 225 -12.53 -4.55 22.75
N PRO A 226 -12.70 -4.72 24.07
CA PRO A 226 -12.73 -6.05 24.65
C PRO A 226 -13.82 -6.88 23.96
N PRO A 227 -13.63 -8.19 23.76
CA PRO A 227 -14.65 -9.03 23.16
C PRO A 227 -15.94 -8.84 23.95
N LYS A 228 -17.03 -8.43 23.28
CA LYS A 228 -18.36 -8.58 23.87
C LYS A 228 -18.47 -10.07 24.21
N ALA A 229 -18.60 -10.37 25.50
CA ALA A 229 -18.88 -11.71 25.94
C ALA A 229 -20.19 -12.14 25.27
N GLU A 230 -20.10 -13.01 24.26
CA GLU A 230 -21.23 -13.81 23.86
C GLU A 230 -21.48 -14.77 25.02
N GLY A 231 -22.32 -14.33 25.96
CA GLY A 231 -22.72 -15.10 27.11
C GLY A 231 -23.77 -16.14 26.72
N GLY A 232 -23.39 -17.41 26.83
CA GLY A 232 -24.27 -18.47 27.33
C GLY A 232 -24.95 -19.38 26.30
N PRO A 233 -25.20 -20.66 26.68
CA PRO A 233 -25.47 -21.75 25.76
C PRO A 233 -26.90 -21.76 25.21
N ALA A 234 -27.05 -22.41 24.06
CA ALA A 234 -28.31 -22.77 23.44
C ALA A 234 -29.25 -23.49 24.44
N GLY A 235 -30.28 -22.79 24.90
CA GLY A 235 -31.44 -23.34 25.60
C GLY A 235 -32.57 -23.63 24.60
N ALA A 236 -33.16 -24.81 24.73
CA ALA A 236 -34.12 -25.41 23.82
C ALA A 236 -35.54 -24.80 23.84
N GLY A 237 -36.11 -24.61 22.64
CA GLY A 237 -37.54 -24.81 22.28
C GLY A 237 -38.59 -23.74 22.68
N PRO A 238 -39.80 -23.72 22.05
CA PRO A 238 -40.39 -24.79 21.24
C PRO A 238 -40.76 -24.42 19.79
N ALA A 239 -40.98 -25.48 19.01
CA ALA A 239 -41.48 -25.47 17.64
C ALA A 239 -42.96 -25.04 17.54
N ARG A 240 -43.30 -24.32 16.46
CA ARG A 240 -44.55 -24.43 15.70
C ARG A 240 -44.28 -23.94 14.27
N GLY A 241 -44.59 -24.78 13.28
CA GLY A 241 -44.20 -24.59 11.89
C GLY A 241 -45.20 -23.78 11.06
N GLU A 242 -44.80 -23.46 9.83
CA GLU A 242 -45.66 -23.33 8.63
C GLU A 242 -44.80 -22.96 7.40
N GLY A 243 -44.90 -23.79 6.33
CA GLY A 243 -44.92 -23.40 4.90
C GLY A 243 -43.65 -22.89 4.17
N PRO A 244 -43.42 -23.29 2.90
CA PRO A 244 -42.37 -22.74 2.05
C PRO A 244 -42.84 -21.46 1.35
N THR A 245 -42.08 -20.37 1.45
CA THR A 245 -42.31 -19.17 0.61
C THR A 245 -41.00 -18.67 0.02
N ASP A 246 -40.92 -18.75 -1.31
CA ASP A 246 -40.04 -17.93 -2.14
C ASP A 246 -40.28 -16.44 -1.82
N GLY A 247 -39.22 -15.64 -1.67
CA GLY A 247 -39.36 -14.19 -1.59
C GLY A 247 -38.29 -13.48 -0.77
N LEU A 248 -37.38 -12.81 -1.49
CA LEU A 248 -36.74 -11.55 -1.10
C LEU A 248 -36.14 -11.51 0.32
N GLY A 249 -34.93 -12.05 0.44
CA GLY A 249 -34.08 -11.83 1.60
C GLY A 249 -33.89 -10.33 1.87
N LYS A 250 -34.19 -9.94 3.12
CA LYS A 250 -33.91 -8.62 3.71
C LYS A 250 -32.56 -8.09 3.23
N ALA A 251 -32.54 -6.79 2.89
CA ALA A 251 -31.32 -6.06 2.60
C ALA A 251 -30.28 -6.28 3.71
N PRO A 252 -29.00 -6.51 3.37
CA PRO A 252 -27.97 -6.64 4.38
C PRO A 252 -27.90 -5.36 5.21
N PRO A 253 -27.54 -5.45 6.50
CA PRO A 253 -27.47 -4.29 7.38
C PRO A 253 -26.54 -3.26 6.76
N GLN A 254 -27.04 -2.03 6.57
CA GLN A 254 -26.25 -0.89 6.14
C GLN A 254 -25.03 -0.79 7.07
N GLY A 255 -23.84 -0.81 6.46
CA GLY A 255 -22.56 -0.93 7.16
C GLY A 255 -22.48 0.01 8.37
N GLY A 256 -22.34 -0.61 9.55
CA GLY A 256 -22.22 0.12 10.81
C GLY A 256 -21.03 1.09 10.79
N GLN A 257 -21.24 2.26 11.38
CA GLN A 257 -20.24 3.31 11.52
C GLN A 257 -19.01 2.78 12.29
N ILE A 258 -17.82 2.89 11.68
CA ILE A 258 -16.57 2.36 12.22
C ILE A 258 -16.19 3.14 13.50
N LYS A 259 -16.01 2.43 14.62
CA LYS A 259 -15.36 2.95 15.84
C LYS A 259 -14.10 2.14 16.12
N GLY A 260 -12.96 2.83 16.17
CA GLY A 260 -11.68 2.30 16.64
C GLY A 260 -10.71 1.94 15.52
N PHE A 261 -9.49 2.47 15.61
CA PHE A 261 -8.38 2.05 14.76
C PHE A 261 -7.80 0.72 15.27
N HIS A 262 -7.42 -0.19 14.36
CA HIS A 262 -6.95 -1.55 14.67
C HIS A 262 -5.44 -1.69 14.39
N ASN A 263 -4.65 -2.19 15.35
CA ASN A 263 -3.18 -2.30 15.24
C ASN A 263 -2.74 -3.76 14.98
N VAL A 264 -2.17 -4.02 13.80
CA VAL A 264 -1.48 -5.28 13.45
C VAL A 264 0.00 -5.16 13.83
N CYS A 265 0.59 -6.22 14.41
CA CYS A 265 2.05 -6.28 14.52
C CYS A 265 2.62 -6.65 13.16
N VAL A 266 2.98 -5.63 12.40
CA VAL A 266 3.68 -5.79 11.15
C VAL A 266 5.17 -5.81 11.46
N LEU A 267 5.81 -6.97 11.29
CA LEU A 267 7.27 -7.00 11.26
C LEU A 267 7.70 -6.46 9.91
N ARG A 268 7.89 -5.15 9.89
CA ARG A 268 8.64 -4.50 8.84
C ARG A 268 10.11 -4.70 9.17
N CYS A 269 10.81 -5.46 8.35
CA CYS A 269 12.26 -5.42 8.40
C CYS A 269 12.69 -3.98 8.09
N ALA A 270 13.28 -3.30 9.08
CA ALA A 270 13.67 -1.89 8.95
C ALA A 270 14.71 -1.67 7.84
N LYS A 271 15.34 -2.75 7.39
CA LYS A 271 16.48 -2.76 6.50
C LYS A 271 16.09 -3.04 5.04
N CYS A 272 15.42 -4.16 4.76
CA CYS A 272 14.99 -4.52 3.40
C CYS A 272 13.55 -4.13 3.04
N GLN A 273 12.82 -3.48 3.96
CA GLN A 273 11.41 -3.10 3.83
C GLN A 273 10.42 -4.24 3.55
N ASN A 274 10.87 -5.49 3.70
CA ASN A 274 9.98 -6.63 3.57
C ASN A 274 8.95 -6.58 4.71
N ILE A 275 7.68 -6.73 4.33
CA ILE A 275 6.55 -6.68 5.24
C ILE A 275 6.16 -8.12 5.49
N THR A 276 6.45 -8.62 6.69
CA THR A 276 6.09 -9.98 7.07
C THR A 276 5.07 -9.93 8.19
N PHE A 277 3.97 -10.64 7.97
CA PHE A 277 2.97 -10.86 8.99
C PHE A 277 3.41 -12.07 9.79
N THR A 278 3.65 -11.90 11.08
CA THR A 278 4.07 -12.98 11.97
C THR A 278 3.04 -14.10 11.96
N ARG A 279 3.47 -15.35 11.76
CA ARG A 279 2.61 -16.56 11.72
C ARG A 279 3.08 -17.61 12.71
N CYS A 280 2.15 -18.37 13.27
CA CYS A 280 2.39 -19.53 14.11
C CYS A 280 2.96 -20.64 13.24
N GLU A 281 4.17 -21.09 13.54
CA GLU A 281 4.89 -22.09 12.73
C GLU A 281 4.21 -23.47 12.71
N ARG A 282 3.36 -23.77 13.71
CA ARG A 282 2.59 -25.03 13.76
C ARG A 282 1.29 -25.01 12.97
N HIS A 283 0.61 -23.86 12.89
CA HIS A 283 -0.76 -23.78 12.37
C HIS A 283 -0.91 -22.82 11.18
N GLY A 284 0.15 -22.09 10.81
CA GLY A 284 0.16 -21.14 9.69
C GLY A 284 -0.68 -19.86 9.90
N VAL A 285 -1.29 -19.69 11.07
CA VAL A 285 -2.17 -18.54 11.42
C VAL A 285 -1.36 -17.34 11.92
N LEU A 286 -1.86 -16.11 11.78
CA LEU A 286 -1.13 -14.92 12.23
C LEU A 286 -0.91 -14.91 13.76
N LEU A 287 0.33 -14.69 14.21
CA LEU A 287 0.67 -14.43 15.62
C LEU A 287 0.09 -13.08 16.00
N THR A 288 -1.05 -13.14 16.67
CA THR A 288 -1.65 -12.02 17.38
C THR A 288 -1.38 -12.22 18.88
N LYS A 289 -1.42 -11.15 19.69
CA LYS A 289 -1.23 -11.30 21.13
C LYS A 289 -2.35 -12.21 21.64
N GLY A 290 -2.00 -13.36 22.21
CA GLY A 290 -2.95 -14.32 22.74
C GLY A 290 -3.85 -13.70 23.80
N ARG A 291 -5.11 -14.14 23.83
CA ARG A 291 -6.00 -13.98 24.99
C ARG A 291 -5.47 -14.91 26.08
N ASP A 292 -4.82 -14.33 27.09
CA ASP A 292 -4.91 -14.86 28.45
C ASP A 292 -6.01 -14.04 29.16
#